data_AF-A0A1G6HF92-F1
#
_entry.id   AF-A0A1G6HF92-F1
#
_cell.length_a   1.000
_cell.length_b   1.000
_cell.length_c   1.000
_cell.angle_alpha   90.00
_cell.angle_beta   90.00
_cell.angle_gamma   90.00
#
_symmetry.space_group_name_H-M   'P 1'
#
loop_
_entity.id
_entity.type
_entity.pdbx_description
1 polymer ?
#
loop_
_entity_poly.entity_id
_entity_poly.type
_entity_poly.pdbx_seq_one_letter_code
_entity_poly.pdbx_strand_id
1 'polypeptide(L)' 'MAVVDVVWMSALFLLFLLAGVFGGITLTAFMRGNKHLLKWSIPLALLCAILFIILMFVVLFQ' A
#
# COMPACT_ATOMS: atom_id res chain seq x y z
N MET A 1 -21.54 -15.44 -3.80
CA MET A 1 -20.35 -15.36 -4.68
C MET A 1 -20.09 -13.89 -4.99
N ALA A 2 -20.91 -13.21 -5.80
CA ALA A 2 -20.72 -11.80 -6.16
C ALA A 2 -20.45 -10.80 -5.00
N VAL A 3 -21.08 -10.96 -3.84
CA VAL A 3 -20.85 -10.06 -2.68
C VAL A 3 -19.43 -10.20 -2.13
N VAL A 4 -18.87 -11.42 -2.15
CA VAL A 4 -17.51 -11.70 -1.65
C VAL A 4 -16.47 -11.10 -2.60
N ASP A 5 -16.70 -11.20 -3.91
CA ASP A 5 -15.83 -10.62 -4.94
C ASP A 5 -15.78 -9.09 -4.84
N VAL A 6 -16.93 -8.45 -4.61
CA VAL A 6 -17.03 -6.98 -4.46
C VAL A 6 -16.34 -6.50 -3.19
N VAL A 7 -16.43 -7.24 -2.08
CA VAL A 7 -15.73 -6.92 -0.83
C VAL A 7 -14.21 -7.04 -1.00
N TRP A 8 -13.72 -8.06 -1.70
CA TRP A 8 -12.29 -8.19 -1.97
C TRP A 8 -11.75 -7.12 -2.91
N MET A 9 -12.46 -6.84 -4.01
CA MET A 9 -12.05 -5.78 -4.96
C MET A 9 -11.98 -4.41 -4.30
N SER A 10 -12.95 -4.07 -3.45
CA SER A 10 -12.95 -2.79 -2.73
C SER A 10 -11.83 -2.69 -1.69
N ALA A 11 -11.52 -3.78 -0.98
CA ALA A 11 -10.38 -3.84 -0.06
C ALA A 11 -9.04 -3.65 -0.80
N LEU A 12 -8.84 -4.36 -1.92
CA LEU A 12 -7.65 -4.22 -2.75
C LEU A 12 -7.49 -2.79 -3.31
N PHE A 13 -8.60 -2.17 -3.73
CA PHE A 13 -8.60 -0.80 -4.24
C PHE A 13 -8.21 0.22 -3.17
N LEU A 14 -8.71 0.05 -1.94
CA LEU A 14 -8.33 0.88 -0.79
C LEU A 14 -6.84 0.72 -0.43
N LEU A 15 -6.34 -0.52 -0.42
CA LEU A 15 -4.93 -0.81 -0.17
C LEU A 15 -4.02 -0.23 -1.26
N PHE A 16 -4.44 -0.31 -2.52
CA PHE A 16 -3.72 0.30 -3.64
C PHE A 16 -3.65 1.82 -3.50
N LEU A 17 -4.76 2.47 -3.15
CA LEU A 17 -4.81 3.91 -2.89
C LEU A 17 -3.88 4.31 -1.73
N LEU A 18 -3.93 3.57 -0.62
CA LEU A 18 -3.05 3.82 0.53
C LEU A 18 -1.57 3.63 0.15
N ALA A 19 -1.23 2.53 -0.52
CA ALA A 19 0.14 2.28 -0.98
C ALA A 19 0.64 3.38 -1.92
N GLY A 20 -0.21 3.84 -2.84
CA GLY A 20 0.11 4.97 -3.73
C GLY A 20 0.34 6.28 -2.98
N VAL A 21 -0.52 6.62 -2.01
CA VAL A 21 -0.39 7.82 -1.18
C VAL A 21 0.87 7.77 -0.32
N PHE A 22 1.12 6.67 0.39
CA PHE A 22 2.32 6.50 1.22
C PHE A 22 3.60 6.45 0.39
N GLY A 23 3.56 5.83 -0.80
CA GLY A 23 4.66 5.85 -1.76
C GLY A 23 4.98 7.28 -2.25
N GLY A 24 3.96 8.06 -2.63
CA GLY A 24 4.11 9.45 -3.06
C GLY A 24 4.62 10.38 -1.95
N ILE A 25 4.16 10.20 -0.71
CA ILE A 25 4.66 10.92 0.47
C ILE A 25 6.14 10.60 0.70
N THR A 26 6.53 9.33 0.54
CA THR A 26 7.93 8.90 0.71
C THR A 26 8.83 9.53 -0.35
N LEU A 27 8.38 9.55 -1.61
CA LEU A 27 9.11 10.19 -2.72
C LEU A 27 9.25 11.70 -2.50
N THR A 28 8.18 12.36 -2.05
CA THR A 28 8.18 13.80 -1.76
C THR A 28 9.08 14.15 -0.58
N ALA A 29 9.08 13.33 0.48
CA ALA A 29 9.99 13.47 1.62
C ALA A 29 11.45 13.24 1.22
N PHE A 30 11.71 12.33 0.28
CA PHE A 30 13.03 12.09 -0.30
C PHE A 30 13.52 13.30 -1.09
N MET A 31 12.67 13.86 -1.97
CA MET A 31 13.00 15.05 -2.77
C MET A 31 13.24 16.30 -1.91
N ARG A 32 12.55 16.43 -0.75
CA ARG A 32 12.75 17.53 0.21
C ARG A 32 13.97 17.35 1.13
N GLY A 33 14.69 16.22 1.06
CA GLY A 33 15.87 15.96 1.91
C GLY A 33 15.56 15.83 3.41
N ASN A 34 14.28 15.68 3.78
CA ASN A 34 13.85 15.70 5.17
C ASN A 34 14.01 14.31 5.82
N LYS A 35 15.22 14.04 6.31
CA LYS A 35 15.64 12.72 6.84
C LYS A 35 14.79 12.19 7.99
N HIS A 36 14.13 13.07 8.75
CA HIS A 36 13.28 12.67 9.88
C HIS A 36 11.99 11.99 9.42
N LEU A 37 11.29 12.59 8.45
CA LEU A 37 10.07 12.02 7.86
C LEU A 37 10.38 10.77 7.02
N LEU A 38 11.55 10.74 6.39
CA LEU A 38 11.98 9.62 5.57
C LEU A 38 12.16 8.32 6.38
N LYS A 39 12.75 8.41 7.59
CA LYS A 39 12.96 7.25 8.47
C LYS A 39 11.66 6.57 8.91
N TRP A 40 10.58 7.33 9.04
CA TRP A 40 9.27 6.80 9.44
C TRP A 40 8.39 6.43 8.25
N SER A 41 8.49 7.15 7.14
CA SER A 41 7.67 6.91 5.95
C SER A 41 8.11 5.68 5.17
N ILE A 42 9.43 5.41 5.08
CA ILE A 42 9.97 4.24 4.39
C ILE A 42 9.44 2.91 4.96
N PRO A 43 9.58 2.60 6.26
CA PRO A 43 9.09 1.33 6.79
C PRO A 43 7.57 1.20 6.67
N LEU A 44 6.84 2.30 6.78
CA LEU A 44 5.37 2.30 6.64
C LEU A 44 4.92 2.04 5.19
N ALA A 45 5.60 2.64 4.21
CA ALA A 45 5.36 2.38 2.79
C ALA A 45 5.76 0.95 2.40
N LEU A 46 6.89 0.45 2.92
CA LEU A 46 7.34 -0.93 2.72
C LEU A 46 6.32 -1.94 3.28
N LEU A 47 5.81 -1.68 4.48
CA LEU A 47 4.82 -2.54 5.14
C LEU A 47 3.48 -2.54 4.38
N CYS A 48 3.04 -1.39 3.85
CA CYS A 48 1.88 -1.31 2.96
C CYS A 48 2.08 -2.08 1.65
N ALA A 49 3.26 -1.98 1.04
CA ALA A 49 3.59 -2.70 -0.19
C ALA A 49 3.60 -4.23 0.03
N ILE A 50 4.20 -4.69 1.13
CA ILE A 50 4.21 -6.12 1.50
C ILE A 50 2.79 -6.64 1.73
N LEU A 51 1.96 -5.90 2.48
CA LEU A 51 0.55 -6.25 2.69
C LEU A 51 -0.22 -6.34 1.37
N PHE A 52 -0.01 -5.39 0.46
CA PHE A 52 -0.64 -5.41 -0.86
C PHE A 52 -0.24 -6.63 -1.68
N ILE A 53 1.05 -6.99 -1.71
CA ILE A 53 1.55 -8.17 -2.42
C ILE A 53 0.94 -9.45 -1.83
N ILE A 54 0.93 -9.60 -0.50
CA ILE A 54 0.33 -10.76 0.17
C ILE A 54 -1.15 -10.90 -0.20
N LEU A 55 -1.91 -9.80 -0.14
CA LEU A 55 -3.33 -9.79 -0.50
C LEU A 55 -3.57 -10.12 -1.97
N MET A 56 -2.73 -9.63 -2.88
CA MET A 56 -2.82 -9.97 -4.30
C MET A 56 -2.61 -11.47 -4.53
N PHE A 57 -1.62 -12.08 -3.85
CA PHE A 57 -1.37 -13.51 -3.95
C PHE A 57 -2.47 -14.37 -3.28
N VAL A 58 -3.04 -13.92 -2.16
CA VAL A 58 -4.17 -14.62 -1.51
C VAL A 58 -5.40 -14.64 -2.42
N VAL A 59 -5.74 -13.51 -3.05
CA VAL A 59 -6.87 -13.43 -3.98
C VAL A 59 -6.60 -14.22 -5.27
N LEU A 60 -5.35 -14.30 -5.73
CA LEU A 60 -4.98 -15.09 -6.91
C LEU A 60 -5.02 -16.61 -6.66
N PHE A 61 -4.84 -17.06 -5.42
CA PHE A 61 -4.76 -18.48 -5.05
C PHE A 61 -6.09 -19.06 -4.49
N GLN A 62 -7.13 -18.24 -4.35
CA GLN A 62 -8.51 -18.67 -4.12
C GLN A 62 -9.24 -18.88 -5.45
#